data_AF-A0A6N2CWF8-F1
#
_entry.id   AF-A0A6N2CWF8-F1
#
_cell.length_a   1.000
_cell.length_b   1.000
_cell.length_c   1.000
_cell.angle_alpha   90.00
_cell.angle_beta   90.00
_cell.angle_gamma   90.00
#
_symmetry.space_group_name_H-M   'P 1'
#
loop_
_entity.id
_entity.type
_entity.pdbx_description
1 polymer ?
#
loop_
_entity_poly.entity_id
_entity_poly.type
_entity_poly.pdbx_seq_one_letter_code
_entity_poly.pdbx_strand_id
1 'polypeptide(L)'
;MRQRCLSHGEEVARVRSLEALVDNITASYAIEGEAVDSEQLRSSLGRRLDVQVEGAVYAEPASEALAQLVHEVTGGAQAEGEVTVDTLHAWHRLLFPEGISGRFEGGGLFEVCAGKGGCSRWGTGRLTGAALSAPGRMTAGDAVWDE
;
A
#
# COMPACT_ATOMS: atom_id res chain seq x y z
N MET A 1 -3.14 -13.20 40.19
CA MET A 1 -4.41 -12.76 39.56
C MET A 1 -4.18 -11.59 38.59
N ARG A 2 -3.64 -10.45 39.04
CA ARG A 2 -3.51 -9.20 38.24
C ARG A 2 -2.70 -9.33 36.95
N GLN A 3 -1.52 -9.98 36.97
CA GLN A 3 -0.72 -10.21 35.74
C GLN A 3 -1.49 -10.97 34.64
N ARG A 4 -2.30 -11.95 35.02
CA ARG A 4 -3.02 -12.82 34.07
C ARG A 4 -4.17 -12.09 33.37
N CYS A 5 -4.81 -11.15 34.06
CA CYS A 5 -5.85 -10.31 33.44
C CYS A 5 -5.25 -9.29 32.46
N LEU A 6 -4.06 -8.77 32.76
CA LEU A 6 -3.36 -7.83 31.87
C LEU A 6 -2.95 -8.52 30.57
N SER A 7 -2.30 -9.68 30.65
CA SER A 7 -1.87 -10.43 29.47
C SER A 7 -3.04 -10.85 28.57
N HIS A 8 -4.17 -11.24 29.18
CA HIS A 8 -5.35 -11.61 28.42
C HIS A 8 -6.05 -10.39 27.79
N GLY A 9 -6.02 -9.23 28.45
CA GLY A 9 -6.51 -7.98 27.87
C GLY A 9 -5.70 -7.54 26.65
N GLU A 10 -4.38 -7.69 26.70
CA GLU A 10 -3.46 -7.41 25.58
C GLU A 10 -3.71 -8.36 24.41
N GLU A 11 -3.89 -9.66 24.69
CA GLU A 11 -4.25 -10.66 23.68
C GLU A 11 -5.56 -10.31 22.97
N VAL A 12 -6.61 -9.99 23.72
CA VAL A 12 -7.92 -9.58 23.16
C VAL A 12 -7.78 -8.30 22.32
N ALA A 13 -6.94 -7.35 22.74
CA ALA A 13 -6.70 -6.13 21.98
C ALA A 13 -6.03 -6.43 20.63
N ARG A 14 -5.00 -7.29 20.60
CA ARG A 14 -4.30 -7.66 19.36
C ARG A 14 -5.21 -8.41 18.38
N VAL A 15 -6.05 -9.32 18.88
CA VAL A 15 -7.07 -10.02 18.06
C VAL A 15 -8.05 -9.01 17.45
N ARG A 16 -8.55 -8.05 18.24
CA ARG A 16 -9.46 -7.01 17.71
C ARG A 16 -8.81 -6.14 16.65
N SER A 17 -7.56 -5.75 16.85
CA SER A 17 -6.80 -4.99 15.85
C SER A 17 -6.62 -5.78 14.56
N LEU A 18 -6.33 -7.09 14.65
CA LEU A 18 -6.21 -7.97 13.49
C LEU A 18 -7.50 -7.96 12.65
N GLU A 19 -8.66 -8.21 13.26
CA GLU A 19 -9.95 -8.21 12.55
C GLU A 19 -10.22 -6.86 11.88
N ALA A 20 -10.05 -5.78 12.63
CA ALA A 20 -10.31 -4.43 12.13
C ALA A 20 -9.43 -4.08 10.92
N LEU A 21 -8.15 -4.50 10.92
CA LEU A 21 -7.27 -4.28 9.79
C LEU A 21 -7.70 -5.09 8.56
N VAL A 22 -8.03 -6.38 8.74
CA VAL A 22 -8.49 -7.23 7.63
C VAL A 22 -9.76 -6.67 7.00
N ASP A 23 -10.73 -6.25 7.82
CA ASP A 23 -11.99 -5.67 7.35
C ASP A 23 -11.76 -4.35 6.61
N ASN A 24 -10.93 -3.45 7.16
CA ASN A 24 -10.64 -2.16 6.53
C ASN A 24 -9.95 -2.32 5.18
N ILE A 25 -8.98 -3.23 5.06
CA ILE A 25 -8.29 -3.50 3.81
C ILE A 25 -9.27 -4.07 2.78
N THR A 26 -10.04 -5.09 3.17
CA THR A 26 -11.00 -5.77 2.27
C THR A 26 -12.06 -4.80 1.76
N ALA A 27 -12.60 -3.95 2.63
CA ALA A 27 -13.56 -2.93 2.25
C ALA A 27 -12.95 -1.87 1.32
N SER A 28 -11.72 -1.44 1.58
CA SER A 28 -11.04 -0.45 0.74
C SER A 28 -10.79 -0.98 -0.67
N TYR A 29 -10.34 -2.22 -0.80
CA TYR A 29 -10.14 -2.85 -2.12
C TYR A 29 -11.46 -3.07 -2.86
N ALA A 30 -12.51 -3.46 -2.16
CA ALA A 30 -13.83 -3.65 -2.77
C ALA A 30 -14.40 -2.37 -3.39
N ILE A 31 -14.06 -1.20 -2.83
CA ILE A 31 -14.47 0.11 -3.39
C ILE A 31 -13.77 0.38 -4.73
N GLU A 32 -12.52 -0.04 -4.88
CA GLU A 32 -11.74 0.06 -6.13
C GLU A 32 -12.14 -1.02 -7.16
N GLY A 33 -13.09 -1.89 -6.83
CA GLY A 33 -13.50 -3.02 -7.67
C GLY A 33 -12.51 -4.18 -7.64
N GLU A 34 -11.56 -4.18 -6.70
CA GLU A 34 -10.55 -5.20 -6.53
C GLU A 34 -10.92 -6.17 -5.39
N ALA A 35 -10.48 -7.42 -5.50
CA ALA A 35 -10.67 -8.43 -4.46
C ALA A 35 -9.33 -8.85 -3.86
N VAL A 36 -9.29 -8.99 -2.54
CA VAL A 36 -8.13 -9.50 -1.81
C VAL A 36 -8.53 -10.71 -0.98
N ASP A 37 -7.61 -11.67 -0.85
CA ASP A 37 -7.84 -12.87 -0.04
C ASP A 37 -7.70 -12.54 1.46
N SER A 38 -8.84 -12.48 2.14
CA SER A 38 -8.91 -12.13 3.55
C SER A 38 -8.29 -13.20 4.47
N GLU A 39 -8.28 -14.48 4.08
CA GLU A 39 -7.64 -15.55 4.85
C GLU A 39 -6.12 -15.42 4.81
N GLN A 40 -5.57 -15.12 3.63
CA GLN A 40 -4.14 -14.86 3.45
C GLN A 40 -3.69 -13.61 4.22
N LEU A 41 -4.48 -12.52 4.16
CA LEU A 41 -4.21 -11.31 4.93
C LEU A 41 -4.26 -11.57 6.43
N ARG A 42 -5.30 -12.26 6.90
CA ARG A 42 -5.47 -12.64 8.31
C ARG A 42 -4.28 -13.46 8.81
N SER A 43 -3.85 -14.45 8.03
CA SER A 43 -2.68 -15.27 8.38
C SER A 43 -1.39 -14.43 8.46
N SER A 44 -1.19 -13.52 7.49
CA SER A 44 0.02 -12.72 7.38
C SER A 44 0.10 -11.60 8.41
N LEU A 45 -1.02 -10.95 8.72
CA LEU A 45 -1.13 -9.95 9.79
C LEU A 45 -1.09 -10.60 11.17
N GLY A 46 -1.72 -11.77 11.34
CA GLY A 46 -1.69 -12.52 12.60
C GLY A 46 -0.27 -12.85 13.04
N ARG A 47 0.58 -13.32 12.12
CA ARG A 47 2.02 -13.55 12.38
C ARG A 47 2.75 -12.29 12.84
N ARG A 48 2.43 -11.12 12.28
CA ARG A 48 3.08 -9.83 12.60
C ARG A 48 2.59 -9.22 13.90
N LEU A 49 1.32 -9.44 14.23
CA LEU A 49 0.70 -8.97 15.47
C LEU A 49 0.88 -9.95 16.64
N ASP A 50 1.61 -11.06 16.46
CA ASP A 50 1.79 -12.10 17.47
C ASP A 50 0.44 -12.64 17.98
N VAL A 51 -0.49 -12.87 17.04
CA VAL A 51 -1.79 -13.48 17.25
C VAL A 51 -1.79 -14.87 16.61
N GLN A 52 -2.15 -15.89 17.39
CA GLN A 52 -2.30 -17.24 16.86
C GLN A 52 -3.57 -17.31 16.00
N VAL A 53 -3.41 -17.65 14.73
CA VAL A 53 -4.50 -17.82 13.77
C VAL A 53 -4.63 -19.29 13.44
N GLU A 54 -5.74 -19.89 13.84
CA GLU A 54 -6.11 -21.25 13.44
C GLU A 54 -6.26 -21.34 11.92
N GLY A 55 -5.72 -22.39 11.30
CA GLY A 55 -5.81 -22.58 9.86
C GLY A 55 -4.97 -21.60 9.02
N ALA A 56 -3.84 -21.12 9.56
CA ALA A 56 -2.92 -20.24 8.83
C ALA A 56 -2.56 -20.79 7.43
N VAL A 57 -2.87 -20.02 6.39
CA VAL A 57 -2.59 -20.34 4.98
C VAL A 57 -1.32 -19.66 4.48
N TYR A 58 -0.75 -20.22 3.41
CA TYR A 58 0.29 -19.54 2.66
C TYR A 58 -0.29 -18.31 1.96
N ALA A 59 0.42 -17.19 2.02
CA ALA A 59 0.01 -15.95 1.37
C ALA A 59 0.82 -15.72 0.09
N GLU A 60 0.13 -15.34 -0.98
CA GLU A 60 0.74 -14.87 -2.21
C GLU A 60 1.58 -13.61 -1.93
N PRO A 61 2.62 -13.33 -2.76
CA PRO A 61 3.52 -12.20 -2.54
C PRO A 61 2.80 -10.84 -2.39
N ALA A 62 1.71 -10.62 -3.13
CA ALA A 62 0.92 -9.41 -3.05
C ALA A 62 0.23 -9.25 -1.68
N SER A 63 -0.42 -10.31 -1.19
CA SER A 63 -1.06 -10.33 0.14
C SER A 63 -0.04 -10.16 1.26
N GLU A 64 1.12 -10.78 1.14
CA GLU A 64 2.21 -10.67 2.13
C GLU A 64 2.80 -9.25 2.15
N ALA A 65 3.01 -8.63 0.98
CA ALA A 65 3.51 -7.25 0.88
C ALA A 65 2.50 -6.23 1.42
N LEU A 66 1.21 -6.44 1.17
CA LEU A 66 0.15 -5.60 1.72
C LEU A 66 0.04 -5.74 3.24
N ALA A 67 0.12 -6.97 3.78
CA ALA A 67 0.16 -7.20 5.22
C ALA A 67 1.39 -6.55 5.88
N GLN A 68 2.55 -6.58 5.22
CA GLN A 68 3.75 -5.87 5.67
C GLN A 68 3.51 -4.37 5.74
N LEU A 69 3.02 -3.77 4.65
CA LEU A 69 2.73 -2.34 4.57
C LEU A 69 1.82 -1.90 5.70
N VAL A 70 0.66 -2.55 5.84
CA VAL A 70 -0.34 -2.14 6.82
C VAL A 70 0.20 -2.25 8.23
N HIS A 71 0.92 -3.34 8.54
CA HIS A 71 1.53 -3.48 9.85
C HIS A 71 2.55 -2.36 10.14
N GLU A 72 3.41 -2.00 9.18
CA GLU A 72 4.37 -0.91 9.31
C GLU A 72 3.70 0.44 9.59
N VAL A 73 2.61 0.72 8.88
CA VAL A 73 1.85 1.98 8.97
C VAL A 73 1.10 2.09 10.30
N THR A 74 0.43 1.01 10.74
CA THR A 74 -0.55 1.12 11.85
C THR A 74 0.00 0.76 13.22
N GLY A 75 1.06 -0.04 13.30
CA GLY A 75 1.59 -0.51 14.59
C GLY A 75 3.07 -0.88 14.61
N GLY A 76 3.76 -0.76 13.48
CA GLY A 76 5.19 -0.99 13.37
C GLY A 76 6.02 0.22 13.78
N ALA A 77 7.33 0.14 13.53
CA ALA A 77 8.30 1.19 13.87
C ALA A 77 8.03 2.55 13.21
N GLN A 78 7.13 2.62 12.22
CA GLN A 78 6.78 3.86 11.52
C GLN A 78 5.47 4.49 12.01
N ALA A 79 4.73 3.85 12.92
CA ALA A 79 3.45 4.37 13.42
C ALA A 79 3.59 5.66 14.26
N GLU A 80 4.70 5.80 14.98
CA GLU A 80 4.98 6.97 15.85
C GLU A 80 6.07 7.89 15.27
N GLY A 81 6.61 7.56 14.10
CA GLY A 81 7.71 8.26 13.46
C GLY A 81 7.25 9.31 12.44
N GLU A 82 8.15 10.21 12.07
CA GLU A 82 7.92 11.11 10.93
C GLU A 82 8.00 10.30 9.61
N VAL A 83 6.95 10.41 8.79
CA VAL A 83 6.93 9.76 7.48
C VAL A 83 7.85 10.51 6.52
N THR A 84 8.97 9.88 6.19
CA THR A 84 9.94 10.43 5.23
C THR A 84 9.61 10.02 3.79
N VAL A 85 10.15 10.75 2.81
CA VAL A 85 10.04 10.39 1.38
C VAL A 85 10.60 9.00 1.10
N ASP A 86 11.67 8.59 1.78
CA ASP A 86 12.25 7.26 1.59
C ASP A 86 11.34 6.15 2.16
N THR A 87 10.65 6.41 3.27
CA THR A 87 9.59 5.54 3.82
C THR A 87 8.45 5.39 2.82
N LEU A 88 7.95 6.48 2.25
CA LEU A 88 6.91 6.45 1.21
C LEU A 88 7.34 5.62 -0.01
N HIS A 89 8.59 5.76 -0.46
CA HIS A 89 9.12 4.94 -1.55
C HIS A 89 9.26 3.46 -1.19
N ALA A 90 9.51 3.12 0.07
CA ALA A 90 9.54 1.73 0.52
C ALA A 90 8.12 1.13 0.48
N TRP A 91 7.13 1.86 0.99
CA TRP A 91 5.73 1.47 0.95
C TRP A 91 5.18 1.33 -0.46
N HIS A 92 5.51 2.28 -1.34
CA HIS A 92 5.15 2.20 -2.75
C HIS A 92 5.70 0.94 -3.43
N ARG A 93 6.92 0.49 -3.07
CA ARG A 93 7.50 -0.74 -3.62
C ARG A 93 6.80 -2.01 -3.13
N LEU A 94 6.20 -1.99 -1.94
CA LEU A 94 5.39 -3.10 -1.46
C LEU A 94 4.07 -3.24 -2.24
N LEU A 95 3.43 -2.10 -2.57
CA LEU A 95 2.20 -2.10 -3.35
C LEU A 95 2.43 -2.46 -4.83
N PHE A 96 3.61 -2.13 -5.35
CA PHE A 96 3.95 -2.30 -6.76
C PHE A 96 5.29 -3.06 -6.92
N PRO A 97 5.31 -4.36 -6.59
CA PRO A 97 6.54 -5.17 -6.56
C PRO A 97 7.11 -5.42 -7.96
N GLU A 98 6.24 -5.54 -8.97
CA GLU A 98 6.61 -5.54 -10.39
C GLU A 98 6.15 -4.20 -10.95
N GLY A 99 7.07 -3.37 -11.44
CA GLY A 99 6.75 -2.02 -11.90
C GLY A 99 5.52 -2.02 -12.81
N ILE A 100 4.52 -1.20 -12.48
CA ILE A 100 3.28 -1.17 -13.27
C ILE A 100 3.63 -0.59 -14.63
N SER A 101 3.49 -1.41 -15.68
CA SER A 101 3.31 -0.93 -17.04
C SER A 101 1.81 -0.88 -17.33
N GLY A 102 1.23 0.31 -17.23
CA GLY A 102 -0.19 0.54 -17.43
C GLY A 102 -0.44 1.22 -18.78
N ARG A 103 -1.44 0.77 -19.53
CA ARG A 103 -1.97 1.52 -20.67
C ARG A 103 -3.19 2.30 -20.19
N PHE A 104 -3.10 3.62 -20.15
CA PHE A 104 -4.27 4.46 -19.85
C PHE A 104 -5.22 4.51 -21.06
N GLU A 105 -6.52 4.69 -20.81
CA GLU A 105 -7.50 5.06 -21.84
C GLU A 105 -7.08 6.41 -22.45
N GLY A 106 -6.43 6.35 -23.60
CA GLY A 106 -5.64 7.44 -24.18
C GLY A 106 -4.39 6.97 -24.92
N GLY A 107 -4.01 5.69 -24.76
CA GLY A 107 -2.96 5.04 -25.55
C GLY A 107 -1.53 5.27 -25.05
N GLY A 108 -1.34 5.98 -23.94
CA GLY A 108 -0.06 6.14 -23.28
C GLY A 108 0.32 4.90 -22.47
N LEU A 109 1.52 4.37 -22.69
CA LEU A 109 2.18 3.47 -21.75
C LEU A 109 2.80 4.34 -20.64
N PHE A 110 2.40 4.12 -19.40
CA PHE A 110 3.11 4.65 -18.25
C PHE A 110 3.87 3.52 -17.57
N GLU A 111 5.09 3.83 -17.14
CA GLU A 111 5.95 2.93 -16.38
C GLU A 111 6.21 3.57 -15.02
N VAL A 112 5.72 2.93 -13.95
CA VAL A 112 6.05 3.34 -12.58
C VAL A 112 7.37 2.68 -12.19
N CYS A 113 8.47 3.42 -12.19
CA CYS A 113 9.75 2.88 -11.73
C CYS A 113 9.79 2.72 -10.20
N ALA A 114 9.96 1.49 -9.73
CA ALA A 114 10.20 1.16 -8.33
C ALA A 114 11.65 1.50 -7.89
N GLY A 115 11.89 2.73 -7.41
CA GLY A 115 13.07 3.08 -6.60
C GLY A 115 14.21 3.88 -7.27
N LYS A 116 15.15 4.35 -6.42
CA LYS A 116 16.34 5.15 -6.80
C LYS A 116 17.42 4.28 -7.46
N GLY A 117 17.10 3.69 -8.59
CA GLY A 117 18.01 2.88 -9.41
C GLY A 117 18.00 3.36 -10.84
N GLY A 118 18.54 4.56 -11.08
CA GLY A 118 18.97 5.04 -12.40
C GLY A 118 17.94 4.92 -13.53
N CYS A 119 17.02 5.88 -13.62
CA CYS A 119 16.35 6.20 -14.87
C CYS A 119 17.40 6.74 -15.86
N SER A 120 18.12 5.84 -16.52
CA SER A 120 19.08 6.23 -17.54
C SER A 120 18.30 6.62 -18.80
N ARG A 121 18.18 7.95 -18.97
CA ARG A 121 17.82 8.65 -20.21
C ARG A 121 16.33 8.65 -20.56
N TRP A 122 15.68 9.75 -20.20
CA TRP A 122 14.45 10.24 -20.83
C TRP A 122 14.74 10.47 -22.32
N GLY A 123 14.40 9.49 -23.15
CA GLY A 123 14.44 9.63 -24.60
C GLY A 123 13.32 10.56 -25.05
N THR A 124 13.67 11.77 -25.47
CA THR A 124 12.84 12.62 -26.32
C THR A 124 12.73 11.98 -27.71
N GLY A 125 11.99 10.88 -27.78
CA GLY A 125 11.60 10.22 -29.03
C GLY A 125 10.50 11.01 -29.72
N ARG A 126 10.93 11.94 -30.57
CA ARG A 126 10.16 12.75 -31.53
C ARG A 126 8.96 12.00 -32.16
N LEU A 127 7.73 12.38 -31.80
CA LEU A 127 6.57 12.27 -32.69
C LEU A 127 6.47 13.56 -33.50
N THR A 128 7.13 13.62 -34.65
CA THR A 128 6.78 14.61 -35.69
C THR A 128 5.53 14.11 -36.38
N GLY A 129 4.41 14.78 -36.11
CA GLY A 129 3.14 14.56 -36.80
C GLY A 129 2.07 15.52 -36.30
N ALA A 130 2.16 16.77 -36.76
CA ALA A 130 1.15 17.83 -36.67
C ALA A 130 0.91 18.48 -35.30
N ALA A 131 1.08 19.80 -35.30
CA ALA A 131 0.81 20.74 -34.23
C ALA A 131 -0.62 20.61 -33.70
N LEU A 132 -0.81 20.98 -32.43
CA LEU A 132 -1.84 21.94 -31.98
C LEU A 132 -1.58 22.30 -30.50
N SER A 133 -1.34 23.60 -30.29
CA SER A 133 -1.46 24.42 -29.07
C SER A 133 -1.21 23.81 -27.68
N ALA A 134 -0.25 24.40 -26.95
CA ALA A 134 0.00 24.16 -25.53
C ALA A 134 -1.21 24.46 -24.63
N PRO A 135 -1.27 23.84 -23.44
CA PRO A 135 -1.81 24.52 -22.27
C PRO A 135 -0.85 24.54 -21.06
N GLY A 136 -0.75 25.73 -20.48
CA GLY A 136 -0.76 26.01 -19.03
C GLY A 136 0.10 25.17 -18.09
N ARG A 137 1.18 25.77 -17.58
CA ARG A 137 1.83 25.37 -16.33
C ARG A 137 0.85 25.59 -15.16
N MET A 138 0.36 24.51 -14.54
CA MET A 138 -0.35 24.58 -13.26
C MET A 138 0.68 24.69 -12.12
N THR A 139 0.59 25.75 -11.32
CA THR A 139 1.34 25.90 -10.06
C THR A 139 0.51 25.38 -8.90
N ALA A 140 1.17 24.85 -7.87
CA ALA A 140 0.54 24.35 -6.64
C ALA A 140 -0.24 25.47 -5.94
N GLY A 141 -1.55 25.54 -6.21
CA GLY A 141 -2.45 26.53 -5.63
C GLY A 141 -3.94 26.18 -5.69
N ASP A 142 -4.35 25.17 -6.47
CA ASP A 142 -5.77 24.97 -6.79
C ASP A 142 -6.45 23.78 -6.09
N ALA A 143 -5.80 23.15 -5.11
CA ALA A 143 -6.43 22.11 -4.31
C ALA A 143 -7.24 22.75 -3.16
N VAL A 144 -8.43 23.25 -3.48
CA VAL A 144 -9.49 23.50 -2.50
C VAL A 144 -10.23 22.18 -2.28
N TRP A 145 -10.22 21.70 -1.04
CA TRP A 145 -11.13 20.67 -0.56
C TRP A 145 -12.24 21.39 0.21
N ASP A 146 -13.47 21.35 -0.30
CA ASP A 146 -14.66 21.74 0.48
C ASP A 146 -14.98 20.60 1.46
N GLU A 147 -15.29 20.97 2.71
CA GLU A 147 -15.76 20.08 3.80
C GLU A 147 -17.22 19.64 3.60
#